data_AF-A0A656GGF8-F1
#
_entry.id   AF-A0A656GGF8-F1
#
_cell.length_a   1.000
_cell.length_b   1.000
_cell.length_c   1.000
_cell.angle_alpha   90.00
_cell.angle_beta   90.00
_cell.angle_gamma   90.00
#
_symmetry.space_group_name_H-M   'P 1'
#
loop_
_entity.id
_entity.type
_entity.pdbx_description
1 polymer ?
#
loop_
_entity_poly.entity_id
_entity_poly.type
_entity_poly.pdbx_seq_one_letter_code
_entity_poly.pdbx_strand_id
1 'polypeptide(L)'
;MRIDRLTSKLQLALSDSQSLAVGLDHPAIEPAHLMQALLEQQGGSIKPLLLQVGFDINSLRKELSAELDRLPKIQNPTGDVNMSQDLARLLNQADRLAQQKGDQFISSELVLLAAMDENSKLGKLLLGQGVSKKALENAINNLRGEGAVNDPNVEESRQALDKCTVDLTKRAEEGKLDPVIGRDDEIRRTIQVLQRRTKNNPVLIGEPGVGKTAIAEGLAQRIINGEVPDGLRGKRLLSLDMGALIAGAKYRGEFEERLKSLLNELSKQEGQIILFIDELHTMVGAGKGEGSMDAGNMLKPALARGELHCVGATTLNEYRQYIEKDAALERRFQKVLVDEPSEEDTIAI
;
A
#
# COMPACT_ATOMS: atom_id res chain seq x y z
N MET A 1 18.93 22.97 7.25
CA MET A 1 18.12 21.74 7.28
C MET A 1 18.88 20.65 8.05
N ARG A 2 18.16 19.82 8.80
CA ARG A 2 18.68 18.70 9.59
C ARG A 2 18.48 17.40 8.84
N ILE A 3 19.55 16.68 8.50
CA ILE A 3 19.49 15.42 7.72
C ILE A 3 18.73 14.33 8.51
N ASP A 4 18.82 14.35 9.84
CA ASP A 4 18.07 13.50 10.77
C ASP A 4 16.54 13.68 10.69
N ARG A 5 16.06 14.75 10.06
CA ARG A 5 14.63 14.95 9.80
C ARG A 5 14.17 14.37 8.47
N LEU A 6 15.00 13.68 7.72
CA LEU A 6 14.58 12.99 6.50
C LEU A 6 14.02 11.61 6.83
N THR A 7 13.00 11.16 6.10
CA THR A 7 12.58 9.76 6.13
C THR A 7 13.71 8.83 5.68
N SER A 8 13.69 7.58 6.13
CA SER A 8 14.71 6.58 5.80
C SER A 8 14.83 6.37 4.28
N LYS A 9 13.71 6.41 3.56
CA LYS A 9 13.68 6.31 2.09
C LYS A 9 14.35 7.50 1.42
N LEU A 10 14.10 8.72 1.91
CA LEU A 10 14.73 9.92 1.35
C LEU A 10 16.23 10.00 1.70
N GLN A 11 16.65 9.53 2.88
CA GLN A 11 18.07 9.39 3.23
C GLN A 11 18.79 8.43 2.28
N LEU A 12 18.18 7.28 1.99
CA LEU A 12 18.70 6.32 1.02
C LEU A 12 18.80 6.94 -0.37
N ALA A 13 17.75 7.62 -0.83
CA ALA A 13 17.75 8.30 -2.13
C ALA A 13 18.84 9.38 -2.25
N LEU A 14 19.16 10.09 -1.16
CA LEU A 14 20.29 11.02 -1.13
C LEU A 14 21.63 10.29 -1.27
N SER A 15 21.82 9.17 -0.58
CA SER A 15 23.02 8.34 -0.72
C SER A 15 23.17 7.77 -2.15
N ASP A 16 22.06 7.33 -2.75
CA ASP A 16 22.03 6.84 -4.13
C ASP A 16 22.33 7.97 -5.11
N SER A 17 21.82 9.18 -4.87
CA SER A 17 22.11 10.37 -5.68
C SER A 17 23.57 10.81 -5.60
N GLN A 18 24.20 10.63 -4.42
CA GLN A 18 25.64 10.85 -4.24
C GLN A 18 26.44 9.85 -5.07
N SER A 19 26.09 8.57 -4.97
CA SER A 19 26.73 7.50 -5.74
C SER A 19 26.59 7.73 -7.25
N LEU A 20 25.42 8.21 -7.69
CA LEU A 20 25.17 8.57 -9.09
C LEU A 20 26.04 9.76 -9.54
N ALA A 21 26.14 10.82 -8.72
CA ALA A 21 26.98 11.97 -9.04
C ALA A 21 28.47 11.59 -9.15
N VAL A 22 28.96 10.76 -8.22
CA VAL A 22 30.33 10.22 -8.26
C VAL A 22 30.53 9.37 -9.51
N GLY A 23 29.59 8.46 -9.81
CA GLY A 23 29.70 7.56 -10.97
C GLY A 23 29.63 8.27 -12.33
N LEU A 24 29.10 9.50 -12.38
CA LEU A 24 29.04 10.34 -13.58
C LEU A 24 30.15 11.41 -13.61
N ASP A 25 31.07 11.40 -12.63
CA ASP A 25 32.14 12.37 -12.44
C ASP A 25 31.63 13.82 -12.27
N HIS A 26 30.44 14.01 -11.70
CA HIS A 26 29.88 15.34 -11.46
C HIS A 26 30.44 15.98 -10.18
N PRO A 27 30.72 17.29 -10.18
CA PRO A 27 31.35 17.98 -9.05
C PRO A 27 30.45 18.18 -7.83
N ALA A 28 29.14 18.04 -8.02
CA ALA A 28 28.16 18.24 -6.96
C ALA A 28 26.91 17.40 -7.21
N ILE A 29 26.19 17.12 -6.12
CA ILE A 29 24.88 16.48 -6.17
C ILE A 29 23.85 17.55 -6.55
N GLU A 30 23.41 17.51 -7.80
CA GLU A 30 22.32 18.33 -8.34
C GLU A 30 20.92 17.75 -8.06
N PRO A 31 19.85 18.57 -8.05
CA PRO A 31 18.46 18.10 -7.91
C PRO A 31 18.08 16.98 -8.90
N ALA A 32 18.64 17.00 -10.12
CA ALA A 32 18.41 15.97 -11.12
C ALA A 32 18.91 14.58 -10.66
N HIS A 33 20.01 14.50 -9.91
CA HIS A 33 20.49 13.23 -9.35
C HIS A 33 19.52 12.67 -8.32
N LEU A 34 19.03 13.53 -7.43
CA LEU A 34 18.07 13.12 -6.41
C LEU A 34 16.76 12.67 -7.07
N MET A 35 16.27 13.39 -8.07
CA MET A 35 15.07 13.00 -8.81
C MET A 35 15.26 11.66 -9.53
N GLN A 36 16.40 11.45 -10.19
CA GLN A 36 16.72 10.19 -10.85
C GLN A 36 16.80 9.03 -9.84
N ALA A 37 17.46 9.25 -8.69
CA ALA A 37 17.53 8.25 -7.62
C ALA A 37 16.15 7.90 -7.06
N LEU A 38 15.32 8.91 -6.77
CA LEU A 38 13.93 8.73 -6.33
C LEU A 38 13.06 7.98 -7.35
N LEU A 39 13.27 8.23 -8.65
CA LEU A 39 12.54 7.58 -9.73
C LEU A 39 12.90 6.09 -9.87
N GLU A 40 14.16 5.75 -9.69
CA GLU A 40 14.67 4.36 -9.77
C GLU A 40 14.60 3.60 -8.45
N GLN A 41 14.29 4.28 -7.35
CA GLN A 41 14.28 3.68 -6.03
C GLN A 41 13.30 2.51 -5.95
N GLN A 42 13.83 1.33 -5.64
CA GLN A 42 13.04 0.11 -5.46
C GLN A 42 12.18 0.24 -4.21
N GLY A 43 10.87 0.12 -4.40
CA GLY A 43 9.93 0.45 -3.34
C GLY A 43 10.12 1.88 -2.85
N GLY A 44 10.16 2.86 -3.75
CA GLY A 44 9.88 4.26 -3.49
C GLY A 44 8.43 4.61 -3.89
N SER A 45 7.84 5.63 -3.27
CA SER A 45 6.48 6.09 -3.56
C SER A 45 6.41 6.99 -4.81
N ILE A 46 7.55 7.54 -5.25
CA ILE A 46 7.63 8.56 -6.29
C ILE A 46 7.19 8.05 -7.66
N LYS A 47 7.71 6.91 -8.12
CA LYS A 47 7.34 6.37 -9.44
C LYS A 47 5.84 5.99 -9.53
N PRO A 48 5.25 5.26 -8.56
CA PRO A 48 3.80 5.02 -8.54
C PRO A 48 2.98 6.31 -8.51
N LEU A 49 3.38 7.29 -7.70
CA LEU A 49 2.69 8.57 -7.60
C LEU A 49 2.70 9.34 -8.93
N LEU A 50 3.85 9.40 -9.61
CA LEU A 50 3.99 10.05 -10.91
C LEU A 50 3.14 9.36 -11.99
N LEU A 51 3.09 8.02 -12.01
CA LEU A 51 2.22 7.25 -12.91
C LEU A 51 0.74 7.57 -12.67
N GLN A 52 0.32 7.66 -11.40
CA GLN A 52 -1.07 7.95 -11.03
C GLN A 52 -1.54 9.31 -11.54
N VAL A 53 -0.67 10.33 -11.53
CA VAL A 53 -1.02 11.68 -12.02
C VAL A 53 -0.77 11.87 -13.52
N GLY A 54 -0.31 10.83 -14.22
CA GLY A 54 -0.21 10.80 -15.68
C GLY A 54 1.15 11.18 -16.27
N PHE A 55 2.25 11.11 -15.52
CA PHE A 55 3.58 11.26 -16.12
C PHE A 55 3.94 10.08 -17.03
N ASP A 56 4.54 10.38 -18.18
CA ASP A 56 5.28 9.37 -18.95
C ASP A 56 6.66 9.16 -18.30
N ILE A 57 6.77 8.08 -17.52
CA ILE A 57 8.01 7.73 -16.82
C ILE A 57 9.18 7.48 -17.78
N ASN A 58 8.92 6.95 -18.97
CA ASN A 58 9.99 6.69 -19.93
C ASN A 58 10.51 7.99 -20.54
N SER A 59 9.62 8.95 -20.84
CA SER A 59 10.02 10.28 -21.30
C SER A 59 10.78 11.03 -20.20
N LEU A 60 10.22 11.09 -18.99
CA LEU A 60 10.84 11.74 -17.84
C LEU A 60 12.25 11.21 -17.56
N ARG A 61 12.43 9.88 -17.56
CA ARG A 61 13.74 9.26 -17.37
C ARG A 61 14.75 9.69 -18.45
N LYS A 62 14.34 9.73 -19.72
CA LYS A 62 15.21 10.16 -20.82
C LYS A 62 15.62 11.62 -20.68
N GLU A 63 14.69 12.49 -20.30
CA GLU A 63 14.96 13.92 -20.10
C GLU A 63 15.88 14.15 -18.90
N LEU A 64 15.67 13.44 -17.78
CA LEU A 64 16.56 13.49 -16.63
C LEU A 64 17.97 13.01 -16.98
N SER A 65 18.11 11.91 -17.71
CA SER A 65 19.40 11.42 -18.20
C SER A 65 20.09 12.46 -19.08
N ALA A 66 19.35 13.08 -20.02
CA ALA A 66 19.90 14.10 -20.90
C ALA A 66 20.34 15.37 -20.15
N GLU A 67 19.64 15.76 -19.07
CA GLU A 67 20.06 16.87 -18.21
C GLU A 67 21.32 16.51 -17.41
N LEU A 68 21.41 15.28 -16.89
CA LEU A 68 22.60 14.78 -16.21
C LEU A 68 23.82 14.75 -17.15
N ASP A 69 23.66 14.27 -18.38
CA ASP A 69 24.74 14.21 -19.37
C ASP A 69 25.30 15.59 -19.77
N ARG A 70 24.50 16.65 -19.58
CA ARG A 70 24.90 18.04 -19.85
C ARG A 70 25.68 18.68 -18.70
N LEU A 71 25.70 18.06 -17.52
CA LEU A 71 26.41 18.63 -16.38
C LEU A 71 27.93 18.59 -16.61
N PRO A 72 28.68 19.56 -16.07
CA PRO A 72 30.14 19.54 -16.12
C PRO A 72 30.70 18.29 -15.43
N LYS A 73 31.75 17.70 -16.02
CA LYS A 73 32.46 16.54 -15.47
C LYS A 73 33.85 16.92 -14.97
N ILE A 74 34.27 16.33 -13.86
CA ILE A 74 35.61 16.46 -13.30
C ILE A 74 36.57 15.54 -14.07
N GLN A 75 37.72 16.04 -14.47
CA GLN A 75 38.73 15.23 -15.19
C GLN A 75 39.49 14.25 -14.27
N ASN A 76 39.69 14.63 -13.00
CA ASN A 76 40.34 13.81 -11.97
C ASN A 76 39.41 13.67 -10.75
N PRO A 77 38.43 12.74 -10.79
CA PRO A 77 37.46 12.57 -9.71
C PRO A 77 38.14 12.08 -8.43
N THR A 78 37.91 12.77 -7.32
CA THR A 78 38.41 12.38 -5.99
C THR A 78 37.43 11.50 -5.22
N GLY A 79 36.20 11.34 -5.72
CA GLY A 79 35.08 10.68 -5.02
C GLY A 79 34.35 11.59 -4.04
N ASP A 80 34.91 12.76 -3.72
CA ASP A 80 34.28 13.73 -2.84
C ASP A 80 33.31 14.61 -3.61
N VAL A 81 32.00 14.43 -3.36
CA VAL A 81 30.95 15.29 -3.91
C VAL A 81 30.10 15.88 -2.80
N ASN A 82 29.81 17.17 -2.91
CA ASN A 82 28.98 17.90 -1.97
C ASN A 82 27.60 18.21 -2.58
N MET A 83 26.61 18.55 -1.74
CA MET A 83 25.33 19.05 -2.25
C MET A 83 25.51 20.39 -2.96
N SER A 84 24.88 20.55 -4.12
CA SER A 84 24.77 21.84 -4.79
C SER A 84 23.92 22.83 -3.97
N GLN A 85 24.07 24.13 -4.25
CA GLN A 85 23.21 25.16 -3.66
C GLN A 85 21.74 24.98 -4.06
N ASP A 86 21.49 24.51 -5.28
CA ASP A 86 20.13 24.28 -5.78
C ASP A 86 19.48 23.07 -5.08
N LEU A 87 20.22 21.99 -4.85
CA LEU A 87 19.73 20.87 -4.03
C LEU A 87 19.45 21.29 -2.59
N ALA A 88 20.35 22.05 -1.98
CA ALA A 88 20.13 22.58 -0.63
C ALA A 88 18.88 23.48 -0.56
N ARG A 89 18.64 24.30 -1.59
CA ARG A 89 17.42 25.13 -1.69
C ARG A 89 16.16 24.27 -1.83
N LEU A 90 16.18 23.26 -2.68
CA LEU A 90 15.08 22.30 -2.85
C LEU A 90 14.70 21.64 -1.53
N LEU A 91 15.68 21.10 -0.81
CA LEU A 91 15.43 20.44 0.46
C LEU A 91 14.92 21.39 1.55
N ASN A 92 15.40 22.64 1.58
CA ASN A 92 14.86 23.67 2.47
C ASN A 92 13.40 24.05 2.13
N GLN A 93 13.04 24.07 0.83
CA GLN A 93 11.64 24.27 0.42
C GLN A 93 10.76 23.09 0.85
N ALA A 94 11.25 21.85 0.73
CA ALA A 94 10.56 20.65 1.21
C ALA A 94 10.36 20.67 2.74
N ASP A 95 11.36 21.12 3.51
CA ASP A 95 11.24 21.31 4.98
C ASP A 95 10.13 22.32 5.33
N ARG A 96 10.01 23.41 4.58
CA ARG A 96 8.91 24.37 4.77
C ARG A 96 7.54 23.74 4.52
N LEU A 97 7.40 22.94 3.46
CA LEU A 97 6.16 22.22 3.18
C LEU A 97 5.82 21.21 4.28
N ALA A 98 6.82 20.49 4.78
CA ALA A 98 6.68 19.53 5.88
C ALA A 98 6.16 20.24 7.14
N GLN A 99 6.76 21.38 7.51
CA GLN A 99 6.34 22.18 8.66
C GLN A 99 4.90 22.71 8.52
N GLN A 100 4.50 23.16 7.32
CA GLN A 100 3.14 23.61 7.05
C GLN A 100 2.11 22.49 7.20
N LYS A 101 2.49 21.25 6.87
CA LYS A 101 1.64 20.06 7.03
C LYS A 101 1.74 19.41 8.42
N GLY A 102 2.53 19.97 9.33
CA GLY A 102 2.71 19.44 10.69
C GLY A 102 3.58 18.19 10.76
N ASP A 103 4.41 17.93 9.75
CA ASP A 103 5.26 16.75 9.67
C ASP A 103 6.53 16.90 10.53
N GLN A 104 6.86 15.86 11.29
CA GLN A 104 8.14 15.79 11.99
C GLN A 104 9.29 15.49 11.01
N PHE A 105 9.03 14.64 10.01
CA PHE A 105 10.00 14.20 8.99
C PHE A 105 9.64 14.71 7.59
N ILE A 106 10.65 14.98 6.77
CA ILE A 106 10.52 15.39 5.38
C ILE A 106 10.48 14.12 4.54
N SER A 107 9.38 13.91 3.81
CA SER A 107 9.20 12.74 2.95
C SER A 107 9.60 13.01 1.50
N SER A 108 9.86 11.93 0.77
CA SER A 108 10.19 11.97 -0.66
C SER A 108 9.12 12.70 -1.47
N GLU A 109 7.84 12.52 -1.14
CA GLU A 109 6.74 13.17 -1.87
C GLU A 109 6.75 14.69 -1.71
N LEU A 110 7.16 15.20 -0.54
CA LEU A 110 7.28 16.64 -0.33
C LEU A 110 8.49 17.23 -1.04
N VAL A 111 9.58 16.45 -1.19
CA VAL A 111 10.70 16.85 -2.06
C VAL A 111 10.24 16.93 -3.51
N LEU A 112 9.48 15.96 -4.00
CA LEU A 112 8.91 16.01 -5.35
C LEU A 112 7.97 17.21 -5.52
N LEU A 113 7.12 17.49 -4.54
CA LEU A 113 6.21 18.64 -4.59
C LEU A 113 6.97 19.98 -4.58
N ALA A 114 8.06 20.08 -3.81
CA ALA A 114 8.95 21.23 -3.82
C ALA A 114 9.68 21.37 -5.16
N ALA A 115 10.07 20.25 -5.79
CA ALA A 115 10.76 20.22 -7.08
C ALA A 115 9.90 20.75 -8.24
N MET A 116 8.57 20.75 -8.10
CA MET A 116 7.63 21.43 -9.01
C MET A 116 7.69 22.96 -8.83
N ASP A 117 8.86 23.57 -9.07
CA ASP A 117 9.12 25.02 -9.05
C ASP A 117 9.54 25.48 -10.45
N GLU A 118 8.70 26.28 -11.10
CA GLU A 118 8.91 26.82 -12.45
C GLU A 118 10.18 27.67 -12.60
N ASN A 119 10.76 28.14 -11.49
CA ASN A 119 12.00 28.91 -11.47
C ASN A 119 13.26 28.02 -11.49
N SER A 120 13.11 26.71 -11.28
CA SER A 120 14.21 25.74 -11.28
C SER A 120 14.27 24.98 -12.60
N LYS A 121 15.48 24.51 -12.99
CA LYS A 121 15.64 23.67 -14.18
C LYS A 121 14.83 22.36 -14.07
N LEU A 122 14.92 21.70 -12.92
CA LEU A 122 14.19 20.46 -12.64
C LEU A 122 12.67 20.70 -12.70
N GLY A 123 12.18 21.77 -12.10
CA GLY A 123 10.74 22.05 -12.11
C GLY A 123 10.21 22.38 -13.51
N LYS A 124 10.97 23.07 -14.36
CA LYS A 124 10.60 23.25 -15.78
C LYS A 124 10.50 21.93 -16.52
N LEU A 125 11.42 21.00 -16.28
CA LEU A 125 11.40 19.65 -16.84
C LEU A 125 10.15 18.89 -16.37
N LEU A 126 9.89 18.88 -15.06
CA LEU A 126 8.73 18.19 -14.48
C LEU A 126 7.38 18.77 -14.95
N LEU A 127 7.25 20.10 -14.99
CA LEU A 127 6.04 20.78 -15.47
C LEU A 127 5.84 20.59 -16.98
N GLY A 128 6.94 20.43 -17.74
CA GLY A 128 6.91 20.13 -19.17
C GLY A 128 6.23 18.81 -19.53
N GLN A 129 6.06 17.90 -18.56
CA GLN A 129 5.35 16.64 -18.73
C GLN A 129 3.80 16.80 -18.75
N GLY A 130 3.30 18.03 -18.64
CA GLY A 130 1.86 18.33 -18.74
C GLY A 130 1.07 18.12 -17.45
N VAL A 131 1.74 17.81 -16.33
CA VAL A 131 1.10 17.64 -15.02
C VAL A 131 1.28 18.89 -14.17
N SER A 132 0.18 19.42 -13.63
CA SER A 132 0.21 20.60 -12.76
C SER A 132 0.69 20.24 -11.35
N LYS A 133 1.35 21.21 -10.68
CA LYS A 133 1.73 21.10 -9.26
C LYS A 133 0.54 20.75 -8.36
N LYS A 134 -0.64 21.32 -8.66
CA LYS A 134 -1.88 21.09 -7.89
C LYS A 134 -2.40 19.67 -8.04
N ALA A 135 -2.32 19.09 -9.24
CA ALA A 135 -2.71 17.69 -9.47
C ALA A 135 -1.80 16.75 -8.66
N LEU A 136 -0.49 17.01 -8.66
CA LEU A 136 0.45 16.27 -7.83
C LEU A 136 0.18 16.43 -6.33
N GLU A 137 -0.08 17.66 -5.86
CA GLU A 137 -0.40 17.91 -4.45
C GLU A 137 -1.64 17.12 -3.99
N ASN A 138 -2.69 17.07 -4.82
CA ASN A 138 -3.89 16.29 -4.52
C ASN A 138 -3.58 14.79 -4.42
N ALA A 139 -2.79 14.25 -5.35
CA ALA A 139 -2.39 12.84 -5.30
C ALA A 139 -1.53 12.52 -4.07
N ILE A 140 -0.64 13.43 -3.67
CA ILE A 140 0.15 13.32 -2.44
C ILE A 140 -0.76 13.31 -1.21
N ASN A 141 -1.75 14.21 -1.15
CA ASN A 141 -2.69 14.24 -0.03
C ASN A 141 -3.50 12.94 0.04
N ASN A 142 -3.95 12.40 -1.10
CA ASN A 142 -4.66 11.12 -1.16
C ASN A 142 -3.77 9.95 -0.71
N LEU A 143 -2.51 9.91 -1.14
CA LEU A 143 -1.54 8.88 -0.74
C LEU A 143 -1.26 8.94 0.77
N ARG A 144 -1.19 10.15 1.33
CA ARG A 144 -0.85 10.38 2.74
C ARG A 144 -2.03 10.19 3.68
N GLY A 145 -3.26 10.40 3.20
CA GLY A 145 -4.46 10.51 4.04
C GLY A 145 -4.36 11.69 5.02
N GLU A 146 -5.07 11.60 6.16
CA GLU A 146 -5.08 12.63 7.21
C GLU A 146 -3.84 12.60 8.13
N GLY A 147 -2.85 11.74 7.85
CA GLY A 147 -1.70 11.50 8.73
C GLY A 147 -0.49 12.42 8.49
N ALA A 148 0.02 13.01 9.56
CA ALA A 148 1.34 13.64 9.59
C ALA A 148 2.47 12.59 9.54
N VAL A 149 3.59 12.92 8.89
CA VAL A 149 4.77 12.06 8.76
C VAL A 149 5.62 12.20 10.03
N ASN A 150 5.26 11.39 11.04
CA ASN A 150 5.88 11.37 12.36
C ASN A 150 6.79 10.14 12.61
N ASP A 151 6.88 9.24 11.64
CA ASP A 151 7.75 8.07 11.66
C ASP A 151 8.72 8.16 10.47
N PRO A 152 10.04 8.04 10.69
CA PRO A 152 11.02 8.07 9.59
C PRO A 152 10.82 6.94 8.57
N ASN A 153 10.16 5.83 8.93
CA ASN A 153 9.93 4.68 8.07
C ASN A 153 8.54 4.66 7.39
N VAL A 154 7.73 5.72 7.53
CA VAL A 154 6.33 5.71 7.06
C VAL A 154 6.18 5.44 5.56
N GLU A 155 7.13 5.88 4.74
CA GLU A 155 7.11 5.65 3.28
C GLU A 155 7.30 4.17 2.93
N GLU A 156 8.03 3.43 3.75
CA GLU A 156 8.21 1.98 3.58
C GLU A 156 6.98 1.21 4.03
N SER A 157 6.39 1.61 5.17
CA SER A 157 5.16 0.97 5.69
C SER A 157 3.97 1.11 4.75
N ARG A 158 3.76 2.29 4.15
CA ARG A 158 2.63 2.52 3.21
C ARG A 158 2.69 1.59 1.99
N GLN A 159 3.88 1.32 1.47
CA GLN A 159 4.05 0.44 0.32
C GLN A 159 3.81 -1.04 0.66
N ALA A 160 3.96 -1.44 1.91
CA ALA A 160 3.70 -2.82 2.32
C ALA A 160 2.22 -3.18 2.11
N LEU A 161 1.29 -2.25 2.38
CA LEU A 161 -0.13 -2.44 2.08
C LEU A 161 -0.36 -2.63 0.59
N ASP A 162 0.10 -1.70 -0.25
CA ASP A 162 -0.16 -1.74 -1.70
C ASP A 162 0.51 -2.93 -2.40
N LYS A 163 1.64 -3.41 -1.88
CA LYS A 163 2.34 -4.57 -2.44
C LYS A 163 1.71 -5.90 -2.05
N CYS A 164 1.18 -5.99 -0.82
CA CYS A 164 0.68 -7.25 -0.27
C CYS A 164 -0.84 -7.37 -0.35
N THR A 165 -1.52 -6.36 -0.88
CA THR A 165 -2.98 -6.36 -0.99
C THR A 165 -3.46 -5.84 -2.34
N VAL A 166 -4.66 -6.26 -2.72
CA VAL A 166 -5.39 -5.75 -3.88
C VAL A 166 -6.62 -5.00 -3.39
N ASP A 167 -6.75 -3.73 -3.77
CA ASP A 167 -7.90 -2.91 -3.39
C ASP A 167 -9.14 -3.26 -4.24
N LEU A 168 -10.05 -4.05 -3.66
CA LEU A 168 -11.28 -4.47 -4.34
C LEU A 168 -12.26 -3.31 -4.49
N THR A 169 -12.32 -2.40 -3.52
CA THR A 169 -13.16 -1.18 -3.61
C THR A 169 -12.74 -0.29 -4.77
N LYS A 170 -11.43 -0.08 -4.96
CA LYS A 170 -10.90 0.66 -6.11
C LYS A 170 -11.20 -0.05 -7.43
N ARG A 171 -11.05 -1.37 -7.50
CA ARG A 171 -11.42 -2.15 -8.70
C ARG A 171 -12.91 -2.04 -9.01
N ALA A 172 -13.76 -1.99 -8.01
CA ALA A 172 -15.20 -1.80 -8.17
C ALA A 172 -15.51 -0.40 -8.74
N GLU A 173 -14.89 0.65 -8.17
CA GLU A 173 -15.01 2.03 -8.64
C GLU A 173 -14.55 2.20 -10.11
N GLU A 174 -13.49 1.49 -10.49
CA GLU A 174 -12.97 1.46 -11.86
C GLU A 174 -13.79 0.56 -12.81
N GLY A 175 -14.84 -0.12 -12.34
CA GLY A 175 -15.65 -1.04 -13.15
C GLY A 175 -14.92 -2.30 -13.61
N LYS A 176 -13.87 -2.71 -12.89
CA LYS A 176 -13.00 -3.87 -13.19
C LYS A 176 -13.38 -5.15 -12.44
N LEU A 177 -14.49 -5.14 -11.73
CA LEU A 177 -15.06 -6.32 -11.08
C LEU A 177 -16.25 -6.79 -11.90
N ASP A 178 -16.35 -8.10 -12.09
CA ASP A 178 -17.50 -8.69 -12.75
C ASP A 178 -18.77 -8.52 -11.89
N PRO A 179 -19.96 -8.37 -12.50
CA PRO A 179 -21.20 -8.29 -11.76
C PRO A 179 -21.44 -9.61 -11.00
N VAL A 180 -21.77 -9.50 -9.72
CA VAL A 180 -22.01 -10.69 -8.88
C VAL A 180 -23.48 -11.07 -8.96
N ILE A 181 -23.76 -12.30 -9.39
CA ILE A 181 -25.11 -12.82 -9.62
C ILE A 181 -25.40 -13.93 -8.60
N GLY A 182 -26.63 -13.95 -8.05
CA GLY A 182 -27.10 -15.04 -7.17
C GLY A 182 -26.48 -15.07 -5.76
N ARG A 183 -25.76 -14.02 -5.33
CA ARG A 183 -25.06 -14.00 -4.02
C ARG A 183 -25.54 -12.91 -3.05
N ASP A 184 -26.74 -12.38 -3.29
CA ASP A 184 -27.26 -11.24 -2.54
C ASP A 184 -27.44 -11.51 -1.05
N ASP A 185 -27.83 -12.74 -0.70
CA ASP A 185 -28.11 -13.16 0.67
C ASP A 185 -26.82 -13.36 1.47
N GLU A 186 -25.79 -13.96 0.88
CA GLU A 186 -24.47 -14.13 1.50
C GLU A 186 -23.78 -12.78 1.67
N ILE A 187 -23.84 -11.89 0.67
CA ILE A 187 -23.31 -10.52 0.79
C ILE A 187 -24.07 -9.77 1.90
N ARG A 188 -25.42 -9.87 1.95
CA ARG A 188 -26.23 -9.23 2.99
C ARG A 188 -25.88 -9.76 4.38
N ARG A 189 -25.72 -11.08 4.54
CA ARG A 189 -25.29 -11.69 5.82
C ARG A 189 -23.89 -11.23 6.23
N THR A 190 -22.96 -11.12 5.27
CA THR A 190 -21.60 -10.62 5.51
C THR A 190 -21.61 -9.19 6.05
N ILE A 191 -22.40 -8.30 5.42
CA ILE A 191 -22.63 -6.91 5.87
C ILE A 191 -23.23 -6.86 7.29
N GLN A 192 -24.19 -7.74 7.60
CA GLN A 192 -24.80 -7.80 8.93
C GLN A 192 -23.80 -8.23 10.00
N VAL A 193 -22.91 -9.18 9.68
CA VAL A 193 -21.88 -9.62 10.62
C VAL A 193 -20.88 -8.51 10.90
N LEU A 194 -20.39 -7.81 9.86
CA LEU A 194 -19.41 -6.72 9.99
C LEU A 194 -19.88 -5.56 10.89
N GLN A 195 -21.18 -5.37 11.04
CA GLN A 195 -21.78 -4.33 11.89
C GLN A 195 -21.96 -4.74 13.36
N ARG A 196 -21.71 -6.00 13.70
CA ARG A 196 -21.86 -6.46 15.09
C ARG A 196 -20.79 -5.85 15.98
N ARG A 197 -21.10 -5.77 17.28
CA ARG A 197 -20.11 -5.39 18.31
C ARG A 197 -19.19 -6.55 18.69
N THR A 198 -19.65 -7.79 18.54
CA THR A 198 -18.93 -9.01 18.86
C THR A 198 -19.13 -10.03 17.75
N LYS A 199 -18.16 -10.95 17.57
CA LYS A 199 -18.13 -11.88 16.43
C LYS A 199 -18.39 -11.16 15.09
N ASN A 200 -17.68 -10.05 14.88
CA ASN A 200 -17.89 -9.12 13.79
C ASN A 200 -17.00 -9.38 12.58
N ASN A 201 -16.28 -10.51 12.56
CA ASN A 201 -15.48 -10.95 11.43
C ASN A 201 -16.20 -12.11 10.75
N PRO A 202 -16.85 -11.93 9.59
CA PRO A 202 -17.49 -13.02 8.87
C PRO A 202 -16.45 -14.01 8.33
N VAL A 203 -16.80 -15.30 8.33
CA VAL A 203 -16.06 -16.33 7.62
C VAL A 203 -17.01 -17.02 6.64
N LEU A 204 -16.72 -16.85 5.36
CA LEU A 204 -17.39 -17.51 4.25
C LEU A 204 -16.95 -18.98 4.22
N ILE A 205 -17.88 -19.89 4.46
CA ILE A 205 -17.63 -21.32 4.55
C ILE A 205 -18.37 -22.03 3.43
N GLY A 206 -17.62 -22.67 2.54
CA GLY A 206 -18.14 -23.46 1.43
C GLY A 206 -17.02 -24.20 0.72
N GLU A 207 -17.36 -25.10 -0.20
CA GLU A 207 -16.38 -25.85 -0.98
C GLU A 207 -15.54 -24.91 -1.89
N PRO A 208 -14.35 -25.32 -2.34
CA PRO A 208 -13.59 -24.56 -3.34
C PRO A 208 -14.42 -24.34 -4.62
N GLY A 209 -14.32 -23.15 -5.23
CA GLY A 209 -15.01 -22.85 -6.48
C GLY A 209 -16.46 -22.36 -6.36
N VAL A 210 -17.09 -22.39 -5.17
CA VAL A 210 -18.48 -21.91 -4.98
C VAL A 210 -18.64 -20.38 -5.08
N GLY A 211 -17.60 -19.61 -5.41
CA GLY A 211 -17.70 -18.15 -5.56
C GLY A 211 -17.54 -17.35 -4.25
N LYS A 212 -16.77 -17.86 -3.28
CA LYS A 212 -16.44 -17.10 -2.04
C LYS A 212 -15.78 -15.75 -2.35
N THR A 213 -14.90 -15.71 -3.34
CA THR A 213 -14.25 -14.48 -3.82
C THR A 213 -15.26 -13.51 -4.44
N ALA A 214 -16.24 -14.01 -5.20
CA ALA A 214 -17.30 -13.19 -5.78
C ALA A 214 -18.14 -12.49 -4.69
N ILE A 215 -18.37 -13.13 -3.53
CA ILE A 215 -19.05 -12.48 -2.40
C ILE A 215 -18.23 -11.29 -1.87
N ALA A 216 -16.90 -11.39 -1.80
CA ALA A 216 -16.03 -10.29 -1.40
C ALA A 216 -16.04 -9.15 -2.44
N GLU A 217 -16.01 -9.48 -3.72
CA GLU A 217 -16.13 -8.50 -4.81
C GLU A 217 -17.49 -7.80 -4.80
N GLY A 218 -18.59 -8.53 -4.56
CA GLY A 218 -19.93 -7.97 -4.41
C GLY A 218 -20.08 -7.09 -3.18
N LEU A 219 -19.38 -7.42 -2.07
CA LEU A 219 -19.27 -6.53 -0.92
C LEU A 219 -18.57 -5.22 -1.30
N ALA A 220 -17.48 -5.26 -2.07
CA ALA A 220 -16.80 -4.06 -2.54
C ALA A 220 -17.72 -3.18 -3.40
N GLN A 221 -18.45 -3.78 -4.35
CA GLN A 221 -19.44 -3.09 -5.18
C GLN A 221 -20.51 -2.40 -4.34
N ARG A 222 -21.09 -3.09 -3.35
CA ARG A 222 -22.10 -2.49 -2.47
C ARG A 222 -21.56 -1.34 -1.62
N ILE A 223 -20.31 -1.41 -1.17
CA ILE A 223 -19.66 -0.31 -0.43
C ILE A 223 -19.56 0.93 -1.32
N ILE A 224 -19.07 0.76 -2.55
CA ILE A 224 -18.91 1.87 -3.52
C ILE A 224 -20.26 2.46 -3.94
N ASN A 225 -21.26 1.63 -4.18
CA ASN A 225 -22.61 2.08 -4.53
C ASN A 225 -23.38 2.72 -3.36
N GLY A 226 -22.82 2.68 -2.14
CA GLY A 226 -23.50 3.18 -0.93
C GLY A 226 -24.66 2.27 -0.47
N GLU A 227 -24.73 1.04 -0.96
CA GLU A 227 -25.72 0.01 -0.61
C GLU A 227 -25.36 -0.74 0.68
N VAL A 228 -24.66 -0.05 1.58
CA VAL A 228 -24.27 -0.54 2.91
C VAL A 228 -24.70 0.47 3.98
N PRO A 229 -24.91 0.03 5.23
CA PRO A 229 -25.20 0.94 6.33
C PRO A 229 -24.04 1.89 6.61
N ASP A 230 -24.34 3.01 7.29
CA ASP A 230 -23.39 4.11 7.50
C ASP A 230 -22.05 3.67 8.11
N GLY A 231 -22.08 2.67 9.00
CA GLY A 231 -20.87 2.13 9.64
C GLY A 231 -19.89 1.41 8.69
N LEU A 232 -20.30 1.13 7.45
CA LEU A 232 -19.44 0.53 6.41
C LEU A 232 -19.25 1.47 5.20
N ARG A 233 -19.95 2.60 5.15
CA ARG A 233 -19.84 3.54 4.04
C ARG A 233 -18.44 4.16 4.01
N GLY A 234 -17.83 4.22 2.82
CA GLY A 234 -16.50 4.80 2.62
C GLY A 234 -15.34 3.95 3.13
N LYS A 235 -15.60 2.75 3.70
CA LYS A 235 -14.53 1.81 4.05
C LYS A 235 -13.88 1.23 2.80
N ARG A 236 -12.61 0.86 2.92
CA ARG A 236 -11.89 0.15 1.84
C ARG A 236 -11.92 -1.35 2.09
N LEU A 237 -12.09 -2.15 1.04
CA LEU A 237 -11.95 -3.61 1.10
C LEU A 237 -10.67 -4.01 0.39
N LEU A 238 -9.69 -4.50 1.16
CA LEU A 238 -8.40 -4.95 0.64
C LEU A 238 -8.34 -6.47 0.68
N SER A 239 -8.05 -7.13 -0.45
CA SER A 239 -7.77 -8.56 -0.50
C SER A 239 -6.30 -8.82 -0.21
N LEU A 240 -5.99 -9.70 0.73
CA LEU A 240 -4.63 -10.14 1.02
C LEU A 240 -4.11 -10.99 -0.15
N ASP A 241 -2.93 -10.65 -0.66
CA ASP A 241 -2.21 -11.45 -1.64
C ASP A 241 -1.12 -12.27 -0.94
N MET A 242 -1.43 -13.55 -0.72
CA MET A 242 -0.49 -14.50 -0.15
C MET A 242 0.73 -14.72 -1.04
N GLY A 243 0.55 -14.68 -2.36
CA GLY A 243 1.64 -14.79 -3.32
C GLY A 243 2.63 -13.64 -3.19
N ALA A 244 2.13 -12.41 -3.05
CA ALA A 244 2.98 -11.23 -2.86
C ALA A 244 3.74 -11.23 -1.52
N LEU A 245 3.13 -11.74 -0.44
CA LEU A 245 3.81 -11.89 0.84
C LEU A 245 4.97 -12.89 0.77
N ILE A 246 4.77 -14.00 0.05
CA ILE A 246 5.77 -15.07 -0.12
C ILE A 246 6.82 -14.69 -1.17
N ALA A 247 6.44 -13.93 -2.21
CA ALA A 247 7.32 -13.58 -3.32
C ALA A 247 8.56 -12.82 -2.85
N GLY A 248 9.73 -13.41 -3.07
CA GLY A 248 11.01 -12.84 -2.65
C GLY A 248 11.32 -12.96 -1.15
N ALA A 249 10.46 -13.62 -0.36
CA ALA A 249 10.80 -14.03 0.99
C ALA A 249 11.60 -15.35 0.91
N LYS A 250 12.92 -15.27 1.08
CA LYS A 250 13.79 -16.47 1.08
C LYS A 250 13.74 -17.21 2.41
N TYR A 251 13.36 -16.49 3.47
CA TYR A 251 13.32 -17.00 4.84
C TYR A 251 11.96 -16.72 5.49
N ARG A 252 11.50 -17.62 6.37
CA ARG A 252 10.21 -17.48 7.07
C ARG A 252 10.09 -16.16 7.86
N GLY A 253 11.19 -15.71 8.46
CA GLY A 253 11.21 -14.45 9.22
C GLY A 253 10.84 -13.23 8.37
N GLU A 254 11.20 -13.22 7.08
CA GLU A 254 10.86 -12.12 6.17
C GLU A 254 9.35 -12.06 5.88
N PHE A 255 8.71 -13.24 5.75
CA PHE A 255 7.25 -13.32 5.62
C PHE A 255 6.56 -12.79 6.88
N GLU A 256 6.98 -13.26 8.06
CA GLU A 256 6.42 -12.80 9.34
C GLU A 256 6.62 -11.29 9.52
N GLU A 257 7.78 -10.75 9.16
CA GLU A 257 8.04 -9.31 9.24
C GLU A 257 7.13 -8.50 8.31
N ARG A 258 6.94 -8.95 7.06
CA ARG A 258 6.01 -8.33 6.11
C ARG A 258 4.58 -8.36 6.61
N LEU A 259 4.12 -9.50 7.11
CA LEU A 259 2.78 -9.62 7.69
C LEU A 259 2.62 -8.74 8.92
N LYS A 260 3.65 -8.64 9.77
CA LYS A 260 3.64 -7.77 10.95
C LYS A 260 3.49 -6.31 10.55
N SER A 261 4.27 -5.89 9.56
CA SER A 261 4.22 -4.54 9.00
C SER A 261 2.83 -4.23 8.45
N LEU A 262 2.25 -5.18 7.68
CA LEU A 262 0.91 -5.08 7.14
C LEU A 262 -0.15 -4.90 8.25
N LEU A 263 -0.14 -5.76 9.26
CA LEU A 263 -1.10 -5.71 10.36
C LEU A 263 -0.97 -4.42 11.19
N ASN A 264 0.26 -3.97 11.45
CA ASN A 264 0.49 -2.70 12.13
C ASN A 264 -0.06 -1.51 11.34
N GLU A 265 0.08 -1.52 10.03
CA GLU A 265 -0.45 -0.45 9.19
C GLU A 265 -1.99 -0.48 9.13
N LEU A 266 -2.60 -1.67 9.07
CA LEU A 266 -4.06 -1.82 9.19
C LEU A 266 -4.58 -1.29 10.53
N SER A 267 -3.88 -1.54 11.64
CA SER A 267 -4.25 -1.01 12.96
C SER A 267 -4.26 0.52 13.01
N LYS A 268 -3.34 1.19 12.30
CA LYS A 268 -3.29 2.67 12.24
C LYS A 268 -4.45 3.28 11.46
N GLN A 269 -5.15 2.48 10.64
CA GLN A 269 -6.27 2.94 9.83
C GLN A 269 -7.59 2.93 10.62
N GLU A 270 -7.54 2.68 11.93
CA GLU A 270 -8.65 2.82 12.89
C GLU A 270 -9.97 2.18 12.42
N GLY A 271 -9.86 1.01 11.77
CA GLY A 271 -11.02 0.25 11.28
C GLY A 271 -11.66 0.76 10.00
N GLN A 272 -11.04 1.70 9.27
CA GLN A 272 -11.46 2.15 7.94
C GLN A 272 -11.23 1.10 6.84
N ILE A 273 -10.42 0.08 7.13
CA ILE A 273 -10.09 -1.00 6.20
C ILE A 273 -10.71 -2.30 6.69
N ILE A 274 -11.32 -3.03 5.75
CA ILE A 274 -11.73 -4.41 5.88
C ILE A 274 -10.73 -5.26 5.09
N LEU A 275 -10.11 -6.25 5.73
CA LEU A 275 -9.19 -7.16 5.08
C LEU A 275 -9.92 -8.44 4.67
N PHE A 276 -9.96 -8.75 3.37
CA PHE A 276 -10.37 -10.06 2.88
C PHE A 276 -9.17 -11.02 2.88
N ILE A 277 -9.32 -12.17 3.52
CA ILE A 277 -8.30 -13.21 3.62
C ILE A 277 -8.89 -14.49 3.01
N ASP A 278 -8.50 -14.78 1.78
CA ASP A 278 -8.80 -16.08 1.19
C ASP A 278 -7.94 -17.16 1.85
N GLU A 279 -8.47 -18.38 1.88
CA GLU A 279 -7.85 -19.52 2.56
C GLU A 279 -7.40 -19.18 4.00
N LEU A 280 -8.28 -18.55 4.80
CA LEU A 280 -7.97 -18.04 6.14
C LEU A 280 -7.25 -19.08 7.03
N HIS A 281 -7.57 -20.36 6.87
CA HIS A 281 -6.94 -21.46 7.60
C HIS A 281 -5.42 -21.57 7.40
N THR A 282 -4.89 -21.16 6.25
CA THR A 282 -3.44 -21.16 5.97
C THR A 282 -2.68 -20.22 6.91
N MET A 283 -3.33 -19.14 7.35
CA MET A 283 -2.75 -18.15 8.26
C MET A 283 -2.84 -18.55 9.73
N VAL A 284 -3.83 -19.34 10.12
CA VAL A 284 -4.10 -19.67 11.54
C VAL A 284 -3.83 -21.12 11.92
N GLY A 285 -3.72 -22.02 10.94
CA GLY A 285 -3.76 -23.47 11.15
C GLY A 285 -2.54 -24.24 10.66
N ALA A 286 -1.67 -23.60 9.90
CA ALA A 286 -0.49 -24.23 9.33
C ALA A 286 0.60 -24.37 10.41
N GLY A 287 0.42 -25.24 11.41
CA GLY A 287 1.40 -25.46 12.49
C GLY A 287 1.89 -26.91 12.64
N LYS A 288 1.53 -27.82 11.73
CA LYS A 288 1.81 -29.27 11.88
C LYS A 288 2.62 -29.91 10.75
N GLY A 289 3.09 -29.14 9.77
CA GLY A 289 3.95 -29.63 8.69
C GLY A 289 5.27 -28.87 8.65
N GLU A 290 6.34 -29.51 8.19
CA GLU A 290 7.62 -28.86 7.88
C GLU A 290 7.43 -27.85 6.72
N GLY A 291 6.91 -26.67 7.02
CA GLY A 291 6.53 -25.69 5.99
C GLY A 291 5.51 -24.64 6.45
N SER A 292 4.86 -24.90 7.58
CA SER A 292 3.58 -24.31 7.87
C SER A 292 3.73 -22.98 8.66
N MET A 293 3.04 -21.93 8.19
CA MET A 293 3.11 -20.55 8.71
C MET A 293 2.12 -20.35 9.87
N ASP A 294 2.59 -20.19 11.11
CA ASP A 294 1.71 -19.85 12.25
C ASP A 294 1.58 -18.33 12.44
N ALA A 295 0.91 -17.69 11.49
CA ALA A 295 0.53 -16.29 11.59
C ALA A 295 -0.62 -16.04 12.60
N GLY A 296 -1.18 -17.10 13.19
CA GLY A 296 -2.30 -17.02 14.13
C GLY A 296 -1.96 -16.20 15.37
N ASN A 297 -0.72 -16.29 15.86
CA ASN A 297 -0.24 -15.48 16.99
C ASN A 297 -0.15 -13.99 16.68
N MET A 298 -0.04 -13.62 15.40
CA MET A 298 0.01 -12.23 14.94
C MET A 298 -1.38 -11.65 14.72
N LEU A 299 -2.32 -12.45 14.22
CA LEU A 299 -3.71 -12.05 13.97
C LEU A 299 -4.52 -11.90 15.27
N LYS A 300 -4.34 -12.80 16.24
CA LYS A 300 -5.12 -12.83 17.50
C LYS A 300 -5.10 -11.49 18.25
N PRO A 301 -3.96 -10.82 18.47
CA PRO A 301 -3.95 -9.54 19.16
C PRO A 301 -4.71 -8.44 18.41
N ALA A 302 -4.55 -8.34 17.10
CA ALA A 302 -5.22 -7.32 16.27
C ALA A 302 -6.75 -7.54 16.25
N LEU A 303 -7.19 -8.80 16.11
CA LEU A 303 -8.61 -9.18 16.21
C LEU A 303 -9.17 -8.94 17.62
N ALA A 304 -8.39 -9.19 18.67
CA ALA A 304 -8.83 -9.01 20.05
C ALA A 304 -9.00 -7.55 20.44
N ARG A 305 -8.17 -6.66 19.91
CA ARG A 305 -8.27 -5.20 20.12
C ARG A 305 -9.32 -4.54 19.23
N GLY A 306 -9.86 -5.25 18.24
CA GLY A 306 -10.80 -4.69 17.26
C GLY A 306 -10.14 -3.76 16.24
N GLU A 307 -8.80 -3.77 16.18
CA GLU A 307 -8.01 -2.99 15.22
C GLU A 307 -8.08 -3.60 13.82
N LEU A 308 -8.27 -4.92 13.74
CA LEU A 308 -8.46 -5.65 12.49
C LEU A 308 -9.92 -6.05 12.33
N HIS A 309 -10.53 -5.58 11.24
CA HIS A 309 -11.79 -6.12 10.71
C HIS A 309 -11.47 -6.94 9.47
N CYS A 310 -11.91 -8.19 9.42
CA CYS A 310 -11.66 -9.04 8.28
C CYS A 310 -12.86 -9.89 7.86
N VAL A 311 -12.84 -10.27 6.58
CA VAL A 311 -13.71 -11.28 5.98
C VAL A 311 -12.81 -12.46 5.61
N GLY A 312 -13.01 -13.62 6.24
CA GLY A 312 -12.27 -14.83 5.91
C GLY A 312 -13.01 -15.71 4.91
N ALA A 313 -12.29 -16.52 4.14
CA ALA A 313 -12.87 -17.61 3.36
C ALA A 313 -12.12 -18.93 3.62
N THR A 314 -12.84 -20.04 3.74
CA THR A 314 -12.25 -21.38 4.00
C THR A 314 -13.28 -22.48 3.73
N THR A 315 -12.87 -23.76 3.78
CA THR A 315 -13.79 -24.90 3.76
C THR A 315 -14.33 -25.23 5.16
N LEU A 316 -15.42 -25.99 5.23
CA LEU A 316 -16.02 -26.39 6.51
C LEU A 316 -15.05 -27.23 7.38
N ASN A 317 -14.28 -28.11 6.74
CA ASN A 317 -13.34 -28.99 7.42
C ASN A 317 -12.18 -28.19 8.03
N GLU A 318 -11.60 -27.28 7.27
CA GLU A 318 -10.55 -26.37 7.73
C GLU A 318 -11.03 -25.47 8.87
N TYR A 319 -12.23 -24.89 8.73
CA TYR A 319 -12.82 -24.07 9.79
C TYR A 319 -12.91 -24.85 11.11
N ARG A 320 -13.47 -26.06 11.06
CA ARG A 320 -13.59 -26.94 12.24
C ARG A 320 -12.24 -27.31 12.83
N GLN A 321 -11.25 -27.54 11.98
CA GLN A 321 -9.93 -27.99 12.40
C GLN A 321 -9.10 -26.87 13.04
N TYR A 322 -9.15 -25.66 12.49
CA TYR A 322 -8.19 -24.59 12.80
C TYR A 322 -8.79 -23.38 13.49
N ILE A 323 -10.06 -23.06 13.25
CA ILE A 323 -10.70 -21.85 13.78
C ILE A 323 -11.62 -22.19 14.95
N GLU A 324 -12.49 -23.19 14.79
CA GLU A 324 -13.51 -23.56 15.79
C GLU A 324 -12.90 -24.16 17.06
N LYS A 325 -11.75 -24.81 16.96
CA LYS A 325 -11.02 -25.37 18.12
C LYS A 325 -10.26 -24.32 18.92
N ASP A 326 -9.99 -23.15 18.34
CA ASP A 326 -9.28 -22.06 19.00
C ASP A 326 -10.27 -21.06 19.60
N ALA A 327 -10.42 -21.10 20.93
CA ALA A 327 -11.35 -20.23 21.65
C ALA A 327 -11.07 -18.72 21.52
N ALA A 328 -9.85 -18.31 21.14
CA ALA A 328 -9.56 -16.91 20.88
C ALA A 328 -10.11 -16.46 19.52
N LEU A 329 -9.97 -17.30 18.50
CA LEU A 329 -10.49 -17.03 17.15
C LEU A 329 -12.01 -17.21 17.07
N GLU A 330 -12.54 -18.28 17.65
CA GLU A 330 -13.98 -18.61 17.63
C GLU A 330 -14.86 -17.50 18.23
N ARG A 331 -14.32 -16.70 19.16
CA ARG A 331 -14.99 -15.53 19.75
C ARG A 331 -14.97 -14.27 18.89
N ARG A 332 -14.19 -14.27 17.80
CA ARG A 332 -14.03 -13.14 16.87
C ARG A 332 -14.71 -13.37 15.54
N PHE A 333 -14.85 -14.64 15.14
CA PHE A 333 -15.42 -15.03 13.87
C PHE A 333 -16.88 -15.48 13.95
N GLN A 334 -17.63 -15.22 12.88
CA GLN A 334 -19.00 -15.67 12.68
C GLN A 334 -19.12 -16.38 11.34
N LYS A 335 -19.66 -17.60 11.35
CA LYS A 335 -19.87 -18.40 10.14
C LYS A 335 -20.93 -17.78 9.24
N VAL A 336 -20.66 -17.75 7.94
CA VAL A 336 -21.59 -17.47 6.84
C VAL A 336 -21.45 -18.63 5.86
N LEU A 337 -22.47 -19.48 5.79
CA LEU A 337 -22.46 -20.62 4.87
C LEU A 337 -22.66 -20.12 3.44
N VAL A 338 -21.88 -20.68 2.52
CA VAL A 338 -21.94 -20.41 1.08
C VAL A 338 -22.18 -21.74 0.39
N ASP A 339 -23.38 -21.89 -0.13
CA ASP A 339 -23.80 -23.11 -0.82
C ASP A 339 -23.43 -23.03 -2.31
N GLU A 340 -23.45 -24.17 -2.98
CA GLU A 340 -23.30 -24.23 -4.44
C GLU A 340 -24.39 -23.38 -5.12
N PRO A 341 -24.08 -22.73 -6.26
CA PRO A 341 -25.08 -21.98 -7.01
C PRO A 341 -26.27 -22.89 -7.33
N SER A 342 -27.49 -22.38 -7.20
CA SER A 342 -28.68 -23.12 -7.65
C SER A 342 -28.69 -23.24 -9.19
N GLU A 343 -29.56 -24.10 -9.74
CA GLU A 343 -29.78 -24.16 -11.19
C GLU A 343 -30.19 -22.79 -11.74
N GLU A 344 -31.01 -22.04 -11.00
CA GLU A 344 -31.45 -20.69 -11.38
C GLU A 344 -30.29 -19.70 -11.39
N ASP A 345 -29.41 -19.75 -10.39
CA ASP A 345 -28.20 -18.92 -10.34
C ASP A 345 -27.25 -19.27 -11.50
N THR A 346 -27.11 -20.57 -11.80
CA THR A 346 -26.26 -21.06 -12.88
C THR A 346 -26.76 -20.62 -14.26
N ILE A 347 -28.08 -20.48 -14.43
CA ILE A 347 -28.68 -19.96 -15.67
C ILE A 347 -28.49 -18.44 -15.78
N ALA A 348 -28.41 -17.74 -14.65
CA ALA A 348 -28.26 -16.29 -14.61
C ALA A 348 -26.79 -15.80 -14.74
N ILE A 349 -25.82 -16.65 -14.40
CA ILE A 349 -24.36 -16.43 -14.54
C ILE A 349 -23.92 -16.54 -16.00
#